data_AF-A0A1H6VZL2-F1
#
_entry.id   AF-A0A1H6VZL2-F1
#
_cell.length_a   1.000
_cell.length_b   1.000
_cell.length_c   1.000
_cell.angle_alpha   90.00
_cell.angle_beta   90.00
_cell.angle_gamma   90.00
#
_symmetry.space_group_name_H-M   'P 1'
#
loop_
_entity.id
_entity.type
_entity.pdbx_description
1 polymer ?
#
loop_
_entity_poly.entity_id
_entity_poly.type
_entity_poly.pdbx_seq_one_letter_code
_entity_poly.pdbx_strand_id
1 'polypeptide(L)'
;MNKSTRNQVYFYLILTASIIWLIILPKPFRNYAPIIFIIPTFPFFMFNYYSKLIEFSNMLKTMRPDLFNKYVVDYGNAFKGEIVNIGLANKNNDFENLENIELREKYLLSKQSIKLGIISFLIFPVLGIVTICL
;
A
#
# COMPACT_ATOMS: atom_id res chain seq x y z
N MET A 1 -19.00 -4.28 -2.42
CA MET A 1 -18.00 -3.25 -2.05
C MET A 1 -16.75 -3.46 -2.91
N ASN A 2 -16.25 -2.42 -3.58
CA ASN A 2 -15.02 -2.51 -4.39
C ASN A 2 -13.82 -2.89 -3.49
N LYS A 3 -12.88 -3.72 -3.98
CA LYS A 3 -11.64 -4.10 -3.26
C LYS A 3 -10.89 -2.87 -2.75
N SER A 4 -10.88 -1.79 -3.53
CA SER A 4 -10.28 -0.51 -3.14
C SER A 4 -10.92 0.09 -1.89
N THR A 5 -12.26 0.10 -1.84
CA THR A 5 -13.02 0.56 -0.66
C THR A 5 -12.76 -0.32 0.55
N ARG A 6 -12.64 -1.65 0.35
CA ARG A 6 -12.35 -2.59 1.45
C ARG A 6 -11.00 -2.32 2.11
N ASN A 7 -9.98 -2.03 1.33
CA ASN A 7 -8.63 -1.73 1.84
C ASN A 7 -8.60 -0.44 2.68
N GLN A 8 -9.33 0.60 2.24
CA GLN A 8 -9.49 1.83 3.02
C GLN A 8 -10.25 1.60 4.32
N VAL A 9 -11.37 0.89 4.27
CA VAL A 9 -12.16 0.55 5.47
C VAL A 9 -11.30 -0.22 6.46
N TYR A 10 -10.54 -1.21 6.01
CA TYR A 10 -9.60 -1.96 6.86
C TYR A 10 -8.59 -1.03 7.53
N PHE A 11 -7.95 -0.14 6.76
CA PHE A 11 -7.00 0.83 7.31
C PHE A 11 -7.64 1.73 8.40
N TYR A 12 -8.82 2.29 8.13
CA TYR A 12 -9.49 3.19 9.08
C TYR A 12 -9.98 2.47 10.33
N LEU A 13 -10.39 1.21 10.23
CA LEU A 13 -10.78 0.40 11.38
C LEU A 13 -9.60 0.20 12.33
N ILE A 14 -8.43 -0.18 11.80
CA ILE A 14 -7.23 -0.36 12.62
C ILE A 14 -6.73 0.96 13.21
N LEU A 15 -6.77 2.05 12.44
CA LEU A 15 -6.41 3.38 12.95
C LEU A 15 -7.32 3.80 14.11
N THR A 16 -8.63 3.67 13.93
CA THR A 16 -9.62 3.99 14.97
C THR A 16 -9.40 3.14 16.21
N ALA A 17 -9.18 1.83 16.05
CA ALA A 17 -8.89 0.94 17.16
C ALA A 17 -7.62 1.34 17.93
N SER A 18 -6.56 1.75 17.22
CA SER A 18 -5.32 2.25 17.84
C SER A 18 -5.52 3.56 18.60
N ILE A 19 -6.31 4.49 18.05
CA ILE A 19 -6.66 5.75 18.72
C ILE A 19 -7.47 5.48 20.00
N ILE A 20 -8.48 4.60 19.93
CA ILE A 20 -9.28 4.19 21.09
C ILE A 20 -8.38 3.56 22.16
N TRP A 21 -7.48 2.66 21.76
CA TRP A 21 -6.50 2.03 22.66
C TRP A 21 -5.65 3.08 23.40
N LEU A 22 -5.18 4.08 22.67
CA LEU A 22 -4.31 5.14 23.17
C LEU A 22 -5.02 6.07 24.17
N ILE A 23 -6.31 6.33 23.98
CA ILE A 23 -7.10 7.21 24.85
C ILE A 23 -7.59 6.49 26.11
N ILE A 24 -8.02 5.23 25.99
CA ILE A 24 -8.72 4.52 27.07
C ILE A 24 -7.76 3.82 28.03
N LEU A 25 -6.66 3.25 27.53
CA LEU A 25 -5.82 2.39 28.37
C LEU A 25 -4.76 3.17 29.16
N PRO A 26 -4.47 2.76 30.41
CA PRO A 26 -3.46 3.40 31.23
C PRO A 26 -2.03 3.07 30.77
N LYS A 27 -1.03 3.79 31.29
CA LYS A 27 0.38 3.36 31.18
C LYS A 27 0.57 2.05 31.97
N PRO A 28 1.38 1.09 31.44
CA PRO A 28 2.16 1.17 30.21
C PRO A 28 1.42 0.69 28.95
N PHE A 29 0.19 0.18 29.07
CA PHE A 29 -0.52 -0.49 27.97
C PHE A 29 -0.77 0.38 26.74
N ARG A 30 -1.00 1.69 26.91
CA ARG A 30 -1.13 2.62 25.76
C ARG A 30 0.14 2.79 24.92
N ASN A 31 1.32 2.47 25.46
CA ASN A 31 2.59 2.53 24.69
C ASN A 31 2.62 1.52 23.53
N TYR A 32 1.76 0.51 23.56
CA TYR A 32 1.63 -0.48 22.50
C TYR A 32 0.70 -0.03 21.36
N ALA A 33 -0.03 1.09 21.48
CA ALA A 33 -0.93 1.58 20.43
C ALA A 33 -0.26 1.77 19.05
N PRO A 34 0.98 2.31 18.94
CA PRO A 34 1.68 2.41 17.67
C PRO A 34 1.98 1.03 17.06
N ILE A 35 2.30 0.04 17.91
CA ILE A 35 2.61 -1.34 17.49
C ILE A 35 1.35 -2.04 16.97
N ILE A 36 0.23 -1.90 17.70
CA ILE A 36 -1.10 -2.41 17.32
C ILE A 36 -1.56 -1.81 15.99
N PHE A 37 -1.13 -0.58 15.66
CA PHE A 37 -1.39 0.01 14.36
C PHE A 37 -0.46 -0.52 13.26
N ILE A 38 0.86 -0.48 13.45
CA ILE A 38 1.82 -0.70 12.36
C ILE A 38 1.88 -2.16 11.90
N ILE A 39 1.80 -3.12 12.83
CA ILE A 39 1.94 -4.56 12.51
C ILE A 39 0.85 -5.07 11.57
N PRO A 40 -0.45 -4.79 11.79
CA PRO A 40 -1.50 -5.22 10.87
C PRO A 40 -1.63 -4.33 9.62
N THR A 41 -1.12 -3.09 9.63
CA THR A 41 -1.27 -2.19 8.48
C THR A 41 -0.11 -2.28 7.50
N PHE A 42 1.11 -1.97 7.92
CA PHE A 42 2.24 -1.80 7.01
C PHE A 42 2.60 -3.10 6.26
N PRO A 43 2.86 -4.24 6.93
CA PRO A 43 3.11 -5.51 6.25
C PRO A 43 1.98 -5.90 5.29
N PHE A 44 0.71 -5.72 5.69
CA PHE A 44 -0.45 -6.06 4.87
C PHE A 44 -0.48 -5.23 3.57
N PHE A 45 -0.29 -3.91 3.67
CA PHE A 45 -0.32 -3.03 2.50
C PHE A 45 0.91 -3.19 1.61
N MET A 46 2.09 -3.41 2.19
CA MET A 46 3.30 -3.69 1.41
C MET A 46 3.19 -5.02 0.67
N PHE A 47 2.69 -6.07 1.31
CA PHE A 47 2.47 -7.36 0.66
C PHE A 47 1.45 -7.24 -0.49
N ASN A 48 0.32 -6.56 -0.25
CA ASN A 48 -0.69 -6.32 -1.29
C ASN A 48 -0.11 -5.49 -2.45
N TYR A 49 0.69 -4.48 -2.17
CA TYR A 49 1.39 -3.71 -3.20
C TYR A 49 2.26 -4.62 -4.06
N TYR A 50 3.16 -5.39 -3.45
CA TYR A 50 4.07 -6.28 -4.17
C TYR A 50 3.33 -7.33 -5.00
N SER A 51 2.32 -7.99 -4.42
CA SER A 51 1.51 -8.98 -5.14
C SER A 51 0.80 -8.36 -6.35
N LYS A 52 0.16 -7.21 -6.18
CA LYS A 52 -0.60 -6.56 -7.26
C LYS A 52 0.30 -5.94 -8.31
N LEU A 53 1.49 -5.47 -7.93
CA LEU A 53 2.48 -4.96 -8.86
C LEU A 53 3.01 -6.06 -9.80
N ILE A 54 3.29 -7.25 -9.27
CA ILE A 54 3.73 -8.40 -10.07
C ILE A 54 2.61 -8.84 -11.02
N GLU A 55 1.39 -8.99 -10.51
CA GLU A 55 0.22 -9.32 -11.35
C GLU A 55 0.04 -8.29 -12.48
N PHE A 56 0.10 -7.00 -12.15
CA PHE A 56 0.00 -5.91 -13.13
C PHE A 56 1.13 -5.97 -14.17
N SER A 57 2.38 -6.16 -13.73
CA SER A 57 3.55 -6.24 -14.61
C SER A 57 3.42 -7.39 -15.62
N ASN A 58 3.01 -8.57 -15.13
CA ASN A 58 2.83 -9.75 -15.98
C ASN A 58 1.69 -9.56 -16.98
N MET A 59 0.55 -9.00 -16.55
CA MET A 59 -0.57 -8.73 -17.46
C MET A 59 -0.20 -7.65 -18.49
N LEU A 60 0.52 -6.61 -18.07
CA LEU A 60 0.96 -5.53 -18.94
C LEU A 60 1.94 -6.05 -20.01
N LYS A 61 2.87 -6.94 -19.63
CA LYS A 61 3.81 -7.59 -20.57
C LYS A 61 3.09 -8.33 -21.70
N THR A 62 1.96 -8.98 -21.40
CA THR A 62 1.18 -9.73 -22.38
C THR A 62 0.24 -8.85 -23.19
N MET A 63 -0.45 -7.90 -22.55
CA MET A 63 -1.52 -7.11 -23.17
C MET A 63 -1.03 -5.83 -23.86
N ARG A 64 0.00 -5.20 -23.31
CA ARG A 64 0.57 -3.92 -23.76
C ARG A 64 2.10 -3.94 -23.62
N PRO A 65 2.80 -4.79 -24.40
CA PRO A 65 4.25 -4.92 -24.33
C PRO A 65 4.96 -3.60 -24.63
N ASP A 66 4.35 -2.72 -25.41
CA ASP A 66 4.80 -1.34 -25.67
C ASP A 66 4.94 -0.53 -24.37
N LEU A 67 3.90 -0.56 -23.53
CA LEU A 67 3.91 0.12 -22.24
C LEU A 67 4.78 -0.60 -21.22
N PHE A 68 4.83 -1.93 -21.26
CA PHE A 68 5.73 -2.70 -20.39
C PHE A 68 7.18 -2.29 -20.62
N ASN A 69 7.66 -2.34 -21.86
CA ASN A 69 9.04 -1.99 -22.21
C ASN A 69 9.39 -0.52 -21.89
N LYS A 70 8.40 0.39 -21.93
CA LYS A 70 8.59 1.79 -21.57
C LYS A 70 8.87 2.00 -20.08
N TYR A 71 8.29 1.16 -19.21
CA TYR A 71 8.31 1.36 -17.76
C TYR A 71 8.98 0.24 -16.97
N VAL A 72 9.45 -0.82 -17.64
CA VAL A 72 10.13 -1.95 -17.00
C VAL A 72 11.43 -1.52 -16.35
N VAL A 73 11.67 -2.06 -15.17
CA VAL A 73 12.94 -1.99 -14.45
C VAL A 73 13.36 -3.41 -14.16
N ASP A 74 14.60 -3.75 -14.54
CA ASP A 74 15.20 -5.04 -14.21
C ASP A 74 15.81 -4.95 -12.80
N TYR A 75 15.21 -5.66 -11.85
CA TYR A 75 15.73 -5.78 -10.48
C TYR A 75 16.64 -7.00 -10.31
N GLY A 76 16.94 -7.73 -11.39
CA GLY A 76 17.71 -8.95 -11.41
C GLY A 76 16.97 -10.14 -10.79
N ASN A 77 17.57 -11.32 -10.91
CA ASN A 77 16.98 -12.57 -10.40
C ASN A 77 16.74 -12.56 -8.88
N ALA A 78 17.54 -11.79 -8.12
CA ALA A 78 17.40 -11.71 -6.67
C ALA A 78 16.09 -11.04 -6.21
N PHE A 79 15.49 -10.19 -7.05
CA PHE A 79 14.33 -9.36 -6.69
C PHE A 79 13.14 -9.54 -7.65
N LYS A 80 13.00 -10.75 -8.23
CA LYS A 80 11.91 -11.16 -9.14
C LYS A 80 11.93 -10.52 -10.54
N GLY A 81 13.12 -10.28 -11.08
CA GLY A 81 13.31 -9.95 -12.50
C GLY A 81 12.71 -8.61 -12.92
N GLU A 82 12.09 -8.59 -14.10
CA GLU A 82 11.51 -7.41 -14.74
C GLU A 82 10.16 -7.01 -14.13
N ILE A 83 10.10 -5.83 -13.50
CA ILE A 83 8.88 -5.28 -12.89
C ILE A 83 8.70 -3.84 -13.37
N VAL A 84 7.46 -3.42 -13.65
CA VAL A 84 7.22 -2.04 -14.10
C VAL A 84 7.24 -1.02 -12.97
N ASN A 85 7.87 0.11 -13.21
CA ASN A 85 7.80 1.27 -12.34
C ASN A 85 6.47 2.01 -12.56
N ILE A 86 5.54 1.84 -11.62
CA ILE A 86 4.21 2.44 -11.69
C ILE A 86 4.14 3.92 -11.27
N GLY A 87 5.25 4.49 -10.77
CA GLY A 87 5.31 5.84 -10.23
C GLY A 87 4.58 5.97 -8.88
N LEU A 88 5.35 6.09 -7.80
CA LEU A 88 4.80 6.16 -6.43
C LEU A 88 4.05 7.46 -6.14
N ALA A 89 4.63 8.60 -6.53
CA ALA A 89 4.12 9.93 -6.22
C ALA A 89 3.40 10.60 -7.41
N ASN A 90 3.75 10.20 -8.63
CA ASN A 90 3.29 10.88 -9.84
C ASN A 90 2.09 10.16 -10.45
N LYS A 91 1.21 10.94 -11.09
CA LYS A 91 0.21 10.36 -12.00
C LYS A 91 0.94 9.73 -13.18
N ASN A 92 0.52 8.53 -13.55
CA ASN A 92 0.98 7.89 -14.78
C ASN A 92 -0.22 7.82 -15.72
N ASN A 93 -0.32 8.81 -16.61
CA ASN A 93 -1.46 8.95 -17.52
C ASN A 93 -1.61 7.73 -18.44
N ASP A 94 -0.52 7.03 -18.76
CA ASP A 94 -0.58 5.83 -19.61
C ASP A 94 -1.31 4.68 -18.88
N PHE A 95 -1.08 4.54 -17.58
CA PHE A 95 -1.72 3.50 -16.76
C PHE A 95 -3.11 3.89 -16.25
N GLU A 96 -3.35 5.19 -15.98
CA GLU A 96 -4.66 5.69 -15.56
C GLU A 96 -5.71 5.59 -16.68
N ASN A 97 -5.29 5.69 -17.95
CA ASN A 97 -6.17 5.64 -19.13
C ASN A 97 -6.18 4.28 -19.85
N LEU A 98 -5.77 3.20 -19.18
CA LEU A 98 -5.85 1.85 -19.76
C LEU A 98 -7.31 1.48 -20.06
N GLU A 99 -7.55 1.10 -21.32
CA GLU A 99 -8.87 0.65 -21.79
C GLU A 99 -9.30 -0.65 -21.11
N ASN A 100 -8.36 -1.57 -20.89
CA ASN A 100 -8.62 -2.83 -20.20
C ASN A 100 -8.92 -2.57 -18.71
N ILE A 101 -10.17 -2.81 -18.33
CA ILE A 101 -10.69 -2.53 -16.99
C ILE A 101 -9.96 -3.33 -15.91
N GLU A 102 -9.69 -4.62 -16.15
CA GLU A 102 -9.04 -5.49 -15.18
C GLU A 102 -7.59 -5.05 -14.93
N LEU A 103 -6.84 -4.79 -16.01
CA LEU A 103 -5.47 -4.29 -15.95
C LEU A 103 -5.40 -2.94 -15.20
N ARG A 104 -6.34 -2.03 -15.50
CA ARG A 104 -6.47 -0.74 -14.79
C ARG A 104 -6.81 -0.93 -13.32
N GLU A 105 -7.67 -1.88 -12.96
CA GLU A 105 -8.00 -2.19 -11.56
C GLU A 105 -6.75 -2.64 -10.79
N LYS A 106 -5.92 -3.53 -11.37
CA LYS A 106 -4.67 -3.98 -10.74
C LYS A 106 -3.70 -2.83 -10.49
N TYR A 107 -3.55 -1.94 -11.46
CA TYR A 107 -2.75 -0.71 -11.32
C TYR A 107 -3.26 0.15 -10.15
N LEU A 108 -4.56 0.45 -10.13
CA LEU A 108 -5.15 1.28 -9.09
C LEU A 108 -5.03 0.66 -7.69
N LEU A 109 -5.23 -0.66 -7.58
CA LEU A 109 -5.05 -1.38 -6.32
C LEU A 109 -3.59 -1.39 -5.85
N SER A 110 -2.64 -1.54 -6.76
CA SER A 110 -1.21 -1.45 -6.44
C SER A 110 -0.86 -0.04 -5.90
N LYS A 111 -1.26 1.01 -6.63
CA LYS A 111 -1.04 2.42 -6.26
C LYS A 111 -1.68 2.77 -4.91
N GLN A 112 -2.90 2.29 -4.67
CA GLN A 112 -3.57 2.49 -3.39
C GLN A 112 -2.86 1.77 -2.25
N SER A 113 -2.44 0.52 -2.46
CA SER A 113 -1.78 -0.29 -1.43
C SER A 113 -0.48 0.36 -0.98
N ILE A 114 0.37 0.82 -1.91
CA ILE A 114 1.61 1.49 -1.55
C ILE A 114 1.39 2.84 -0.87
N LYS A 115 0.36 3.59 -1.30
CA LYS A 115 -0.03 4.84 -0.62
C LYS A 115 -0.44 4.58 0.84
N LEU A 116 -1.29 3.57 1.07
CA LEU A 116 -1.70 3.20 2.44
C LEU A 116 -0.53 2.64 3.26
N GLY A 117 0.38 1.89 2.65
CA GLY A 117 1.61 1.43 3.29
C GLY A 117 2.48 2.59 3.76
N ILE A 118 2.76 3.58 2.89
CA ILE A 118 3.52 4.78 3.24
C ILE A 118 2.82 5.57 4.36
N ILE A 119 1.51 5.79 4.25
CA ILE A 119 0.75 6.49 5.29
C ILE A 119 0.83 5.74 6.63
N SER A 120 0.75 4.40 6.60
CA SER A 120 0.90 3.58 7.81
C SER A 120 2.27 3.79 8.47
N PHE A 121 3.34 3.80 7.67
CA PHE A 121 4.68 4.07 8.15
C PHE A 121 4.83 5.47 8.77
N LEU A 122 4.18 6.49 8.19
CA LEU A 122 4.21 7.87 8.69
C LEU A 122 3.37 8.09 9.96
N ILE A 123 2.25 7.38 10.11
CA ILE A 123 1.40 7.51 11.31
C ILE A 123 2.03 6.83 12.53
N PHE A 124 2.81 5.76 12.34
CA PHE A 124 3.48 5.05 13.43
C PHE A 124 4.29 5.97 14.38
N PRO A 125 5.23 6.82 13.91
CA PRO A 125 5.96 7.73 14.78
C PRO A 125 5.05 8.81 15.39
N VAL A 126 4.00 9.24 14.68
CA VAL A 126 3.02 10.21 15.22
C VAL A 126 2.31 9.61 16.44
N LEU A 127 1.81 8.38 16.34
CA LEU A 127 1.22 7.67 17.48
C LEU A 127 2.25 7.50 18.60
N GLY A 128 3.50 7.17 18.27
CA GLY A 128 4.58 7.06 19.24
C GLY A 128 4.81 8.34 20.05
N ILE A 129 4.90 9.49 19.38
CA ILE A 129 5.05 10.80 20.04
C ILE A 129 3.85 11.08 20.94
N VAL A 130 2.64 10.81 20.49
CA VAL A 130 1.42 11.04 21.28
C VAL A 130 1.42 10.20 22.56
N THR A 131 1.92 8.96 22.54
CA THR A 131 2.02 8.14 23.77
C THR A 131 2.97 8.73 24.82
N ILE A 132 3.95 9.56 24.42
CA ILE A 132 4.84 10.26 25.34
C ILE A 132 4.13 11.49 25.94
N CYS A 133 3.34 12.20 25.13
CA CYS A 133 2.65 13.43 25.53
C CYS A 133 1.41 13.20 26.42
N LEU A 134 0.76 12.03 26.34
CA LEU A 134 -0.40 11.64 27.16
C LEU A 134 0.00 10.84 28.41
#